data_AF-A0A7Y6PLM9-F1
#
_entry.id   AF-A0A7Y6PLM9-F1
#
_cell.length_a   1.000
_cell.length_b   1.000
_cell.length_c   1.000
_cell.angle_alpha   90.00
_cell.angle_beta   90.00
_cell.angle_gamma   90.00
#
_symmetry.space_group_name_H-M   'P 1'
#
loop_
_entity.id
_entity.type
_entity.pdbx_description
1 polymer ?
#
loop_
_entity_poly.entity_id
_entity_poly.type
_entity_poly.pdbx_seq_one_letter_code
_entity_poly.pdbx_strand_id
1 'polypeptide(L)'
;MRILVAIAVSIVCASAHAQPADPRQRDAGYIGKDIPLLEIDDCPPPQSVSPEQLRKIGFEHFDRGEVLYVQGDYKGAVKELVAAYCIVPFYRLLKDIGQAYERELDYERAIAYLERYVMAVPKDAKPDDACAPDPQVDRTNVIARINVLQNLRAKILINTDPPDARITLSNDAGIAGRGASGQVLEVLGGRYELQIERDGYHAYTQEIRAEIGKPYTIFTKLEPVKKKLFVRVVPADARLFLDKRQVGTGAFETELPGGRYTLSAEAPGRLTVSREIEVVATDDTHVSFELPAQPQFGRRQLLAYATVAGGAAGGLLAGATANPGIITAGVGTGLAAGFFGSYFGMGKDIPLGTSSLTITVSLIGGTAAGGTSLLFTDDPQRYTPAIGGGLLVGGAIGYYAGRKLRIKPGDAAVINSGALWGTVAGSLFQGSFNADRKIGAGLVLSGLAMGTVGGVLLTN
;
A
#
# COMPACT_ATOMS: atom_id res chain seq x y z
N MET A 1 86.38 39.02 -48.58
CA MET A 1 85.50 39.39 -49.71
C MET A 1 84.22 38.59 -49.56
N ARG A 2 83.07 39.27 -49.40
CA ARG A 2 81.80 38.68 -48.96
C ARG A 2 81.11 37.87 -50.07
N ILE A 3 80.46 36.79 -49.63
CA ILE A 3 79.69 35.77 -50.33
C ILE A 3 78.39 36.34 -50.89
N LEU A 4 77.95 35.84 -52.06
CA LEU A 4 76.54 35.87 -52.48
C LEU A 4 76.22 34.60 -53.28
N VAL A 5 75.44 33.73 -52.63
CA VAL A 5 74.79 32.53 -53.18
C VAL A 5 73.39 32.93 -53.61
N ALA A 6 73.04 32.66 -54.88
CA ALA A 6 71.71 32.89 -55.42
C ALA A 6 70.80 31.69 -55.12
N ILE A 7 69.68 31.94 -54.42
CA ILE A 7 68.63 30.95 -54.17
C ILE A 7 67.47 31.25 -55.13
N ALA A 8 67.15 30.29 -55.99
CA ALA A 8 65.98 30.33 -56.87
C ALA A 8 64.74 29.88 -56.08
N VAL A 9 63.75 30.77 -55.97
CA VAL A 9 62.46 30.48 -55.35
C VAL A 9 61.51 29.93 -56.41
N SER A 10 61.06 28.69 -56.23
CA SER A 10 60.03 28.05 -57.04
C SER A 10 58.66 28.39 -56.47
N ILE A 11 57.80 29.02 -57.26
CA ILE A 11 56.41 29.34 -56.89
C ILE A 11 55.57 28.10 -57.19
N VAL A 12 55.09 27.42 -56.14
CA VAL A 12 54.05 26.39 -56.23
C VAL A 12 52.72 27.05 -55.88
N CYS A 13 51.79 27.14 -56.83
CA CYS A 13 50.40 27.49 -56.57
C CYS A 13 49.74 26.34 -55.80
N ALA A 14 49.45 26.56 -54.52
CA ALA A 14 48.62 25.66 -53.73
C ALA A 14 47.14 26.00 -53.94
N SER A 15 46.42 25.10 -54.62
CA SER A 15 44.95 25.13 -54.71
C SER A 15 44.37 24.67 -53.37
N ALA A 16 43.98 25.61 -52.51
CA ALA A 16 43.30 25.30 -51.25
C ALA A 16 41.87 24.79 -51.54
N HIS A 17 41.65 23.49 -51.39
CA HIS A 17 40.30 22.93 -51.23
C HIS A 17 39.81 23.27 -49.82
N ALA A 18 38.67 23.95 -49.71
CA ALA A 18 38.02 24.21 -48.42
C ALA A 18 37.56 22.88 -47.80
N GLN A 19 38.07 22.56 -46.61
CA GLN A 19 37.55 21.47 -45.79
C GLN A 19 36.21 21.87 -45.14
N PRO A 20 35.26 20.93 -44.99
CA PRO A 20 34.03 21.21 -44.25
C PRO A 20 34.35 21.52 -42.79
N ALA A 21 33.78 22.61 -42.28
CA ALA A 21 34.05 23.12 -40.93
C ALA A 21 33.55 22.18 -39.84
N ASP A 22 34.42 21.88 -38.86
CA ASP A 22 34.11 21.09 -37.65
C ASP A 22 32.92 21.71 -36.88
N PRO A 23 31.82 20.97 -36.64
CA PRO A 23 30.67 21.47 -35.87
C PRO A 23 30.98 21.72 -34.38
N ARG A 24 32.13 21.26 -33.85
CA ARG A 24 32.48 21.40 -32.42
C ARG A 24 33.25 22.68 -32.09
N GLN A 25 33.62 23.47 -33.09
CA GLN A 25 34.52 24.61 -32.93
C GLN A 25 33.94 25.85 -33.63
N ARG A 26 32.71 26.24 -33.25
CA ARG A 26 32.09 27.47 -33.75
C ARG A 26 31.90 28.43 -32.60
N ASP A 27 32.54 29.59 -32.74
CA ASP A 27 32.63 30.68 -31.77
C ASP A 27 31.26 31.04 -31.17
N ALA A 28 31.28 31.42 -29.88
CA ALA A 28 30.13 31.90 -29.15
C ALA A 28 29.44 33.02 -29.95
N GLY A 29 28.22 32.74 -30.43
CA GLY A 29 27.30 33.79 -30.84
C GLY A 29 27.12 34.80 -29.71
N TYR A 30 26.62 35.99 -30.03
CA TYR A 30 26.26 36.95 -29.00
C TYR A 30 25.22 36.27 -28.08
N ILE A 31 25.62 35.96 -26.83
CA ILE A 31 24.85 35.26 -25.78
C ILE A 31 25.01 33.72 -25.75
N GLY A 32 26.25 33.21 -25.70
CA GLY A 32 26.62 32.04 -24.86
C GLY A 32 25.83 30.73 -25.02
N LYS A 33 25.23 30.45 -26.18
CA LYS A 33 24.46 29.23 -26.48
C LYS A 33 24.90 28.63 -27.82
N ASP A 34 24.65 27.33 -27.98
CA ASP A 34 24.86 26.60 -29.23
C ASP A 34 24.07 27.27 -30.37
N ILE A 35 24.75 27.70 -31.44
CA ILE A 35 24.12 28.30 -32.61
C ILE A 35 23.43 27.17 -33.40
N PRO A 36 22.11 27.24 -33.65
CA PRO A 36 21.47 26.28 -34.54
C PRO A 36 22.05 26.46 -35.96
N LEU A 37 22.41 25.35 -36.60
CA LEU A 37 22.84 25.38 -38.00
C LEU A 37 21.70 25.95 -38.84
N LEU A 38 21.97 27.03 -39.58
CA LEU A 38 20.99 27.66 -40.45
C LEU A 38 21.18 27.17 -41.87
N GLU A 39 20.10 27.12 -42.63
CA GLU A 39 20.09 26.70 -44.03
C GLU A 39 20.99 27.58 -44.90
N ILE A 40 21.16 28.86 -44.51
CA ILE A 40 22.03 29.82 -45.18
C ILE A 40 23.54 29.58 -44.92
N ASP A 41 23.92 28.71 -43.99
CA ASP A 41 25.33 28.33 -43.77
C ASP A 41 25.86 27.43 -44.87
N ASP A 42 24.98 26.66 -45.50
CA ASP A 42 25.31 25.65 -46.51
C ASP A 42 24.70 26.03 -47.86
N CYS A 43 24.83 27.31 -48.26
CA CYS A 43 24.32 27.77 -49.54
C CYS A 43 25.03 27.08 -50.73
N PRO A 44 24.28 26.67 -51.77
CA PRO A 44 24.88 26.11 -52.98
C PRO A 44 25.74 27.16 -53.71
N PRO A 45 26.76 26.73 -54.48
CA PRO A 45 27.60 27.67 -55.23
C PRO A 45 26.75 28.49 -56.21
N PRO A 46 27.09 29.78 -56.44
CA PRO A 46 26.35 30.63 -57.35
C PRO A 46 26.27 30.04 -58.76
N GLN A 47 25.13 30.21 -59.40
CA GLN A 47 24.95 29.79 -60.80
C GLN A 47 25.87 30.63 -61.72
N SER A 48 26.44 30.00 -62.76
CA SER A 48 27.33 30.66 -63.73
C SER A 48 26.55 31.51 -64.75
N VAL A 49 25.80 32.51 -64.27
CA VAL A 49 24.98 33.45 -65.05
C VAL A 49 25.39 34.89 -64.75
N SER A 50 24.90 35.87 -65.52
CA SER A 50 25.29 37.26 -65.33
C SER A 50 24.80 37.83 -63.99
N PRO A 51 25.47 38.84 -63.39
CA PRO A 51 25.01 39.44 -62.13
C PRO A 51 23.58 40.01 -62.18
N GLU A 52 23.16 40.52 -63.34
CA GLU A 52 21.79 41.00 -63.56
C GLU A 52 20.78 39.85 -63.57
N GLN A 53 21.14 38.70 -64.17
CA GLN A 53 20.32 37.50 -64.15
C GLN A 53 20.22 36.91 -62.74
N LEU A 54 21.32 36.90 -61.96
CA LEU A 54 21.28 36.48 -60.55
C LEU A 54 20.32 37.34 -59.72
N ARG A 55 20.33 38.67 -59.93
CA ARG A 55 19.37 39.58 -59.27
C ARG A 55 17.92 39.27 -59.63
N LYS A 56 17.65 39.00 -60.91
CA LYS A 56 16.31 38.63 -61.37
C LYS A 56 15.83 37.32 -60.73
N ILE A 57 16.66 36.28 -60.75
CA ILE A 57 16.32 34.97 -60.17
C ILE A 57 16.14 35.10 -58.65
N GLY A 58 17.03 35.82 -57.95
CA GLY A 58 16.90 36.08 -56.51
C GLY A 58 15.61 36.83 -56.17
N PHE A 59 15.22 37.83 -56.98
CA PHE A 59 13.96 38.54 -56.82
C PHE A 59 12.74 37.66 -57.07
N GLU A 60 12.77 36.79 -58.09
CA GLU A 60 11.70 35.81 -58.33
C GLU A 60 11.52 34.83 -57.16
N HIS A 61 12.60 34.40 -56.50
CA HIS A 61 12.53 33.62 -55.26
C HIS A 61 11.94 34.44 -54.11
N PHE A 62 12.37 35.70 -53.95
CA PHE A 62 11.83 36.59 -52.92
C PHE A 62 10.32 36.81 -53.08
N ASP A 63 9.85 37.15 -54.27
CA ASP A 63 8.43 37.36 -54.57
C ASP A 63 7.59 36.11 -54.26
N ARG A 64 8.09 34.92 -54.61
CA ARG A 64 7.42 33.66 -54.26
C ARG A 64 7.39 33.44 -52.75
N GLY A 65 8.49 33.74 -52.06
CA GLY A 65 8.57 33.67 -50.60
C GLY A 65 7.54 34.55 -49.91
N GLU A 66 7.41 35.81 -50.33
CA GLU A 66 6.41 36.76 -49.84
C GLU A 66 4.98 36.27 -50.08
N VAL A 67 4.69 35.75 -51.29
CA VAL A 67 3.37 35.19 -51.61
C VAL A 67 3.03 34.00 -50.71
N LEU A 68 3.98 33.09 -50.51
CA LEU A 68 3.79 31.93 -49.62
C LEU A 68 3.59 32.35 -48.17
N TYR A 69 4.33 33.38 -47.71
CA TYR A 69 4.17 33.92 -46.37
C TYR A 69 2.76 34.48 -46.15
N VAL A 70 2.24 35.25 -47.11
CA VAL A 70 0.88 35.80 -47.05
C VAL A 70 -0.18 34.70 -47.11
N GLN A 71 0.08 33.61 -47.84
CA GLN A 71 -0.79 32.43 -47.87
C GLN A 71 -0.77 31.61 -46.57
N GLY A 72 0.16 31.91 -45.65
CA GLY A 72 0.34 31.17 -44.41
C GLY A 72 1.18 29.90 -44.54
N ASP A 73 1.74 29.62 -45.73
CA ASP A 73 2.73 28.56 -45.92
C ASP A 73 4.12 29.07 -45.52
N TYR A 74 4.33 29.24 -44.21
CA TYR A 74 5.57 29.78 -43.66
C TYR A 74 6.77 28.89 -43.96
N LYS A 75 6.58 27.56 -43.99
CA LYS A 75 7.64 26.61 -44.32
C LYS A 75 8.05 26.70 -45.79
N GLY A 76 7.09 26.90 -46.69
CA GLY A 76 7.35 27.21 -48.09
C GLY A 76 8.05 28.55 -48.26
N ALA A 77 7.58 29.58 -47.56
CA ALA A 77 8.16 30.92 -47.56
C ALA A 77 9.64 30.90 -47.15
N VAL A 78 9.96 30.23 -46.04
CA VAL A 78 11.34 30.04 -45.57
C VAL A 78 12.23 29.47 -46.69
N LYS A 79 11.79 28.42 -47.39
CA LYS A 79 12.59 27.80 -48.46
C LYS A 79 12.90 28.76 -49.60
N GLU A 80 11.90 29.50 -50.05
CA GLU A 80 12.06 30.47 -51.14
C GLU A 80 12.91 31.68 -50.71
N LEU A 81 12.72 32.18 -49.49
CA LEU A 81 13.50 33.30 -48.94
C LEU A 81 14.97 32.92 -48.68
N VAL A 82 15.23 31.70 -48.20
CA VAL A 82 16.60 31.15 -48.07
C VAL A 82 17.25 31.01 -49.45
N ALA A 83 16.51 30.52 -50.46
CA ALA A 83 17.03 30.44 -51.82
C ALA A 83 17.37 31.84 -52.38
N ALA A 84 16.50 32.83 -52.15
CA ALA A 84 16.77 34.22 -52.51
C ALA A 84 18.05 34.74 -51.86
N TYR A 85 18.22 34.50 -50.55
CA TYR A 85 19.41 34.90 -49.79
C TYR A 85 20.68 34.21 -50.31
N CYS A 86 20.64 32.91 -50.62
CA CYS A 86 21.79 32.19 -51.14
C CYS A 86 22.22 32.68 -52.53
N ILE A 87 21.29 33.19 -53.36
CA ILE A 87 21.60 33.73 -54.69
C ILE A 87 22.11 35.16 -54.58
N VAL A 88 21.41 36.02 -53.84
CA VAL A 88 21.76 37.43 -53.61
C VAL A 88 21.71 37.72 -52.11
N PRO A 89 22.84 37.57 -51.39
CA PRO A 89 22.88 37.83 -49.96
C PRO A 89 22.53 39.29 -49.65
N PHE A 90 21.43 39.49 -48.93
CA PHE A 90 20.99 40.81 -48.48
C PHE A 90 20.45 40.71 -47.05
N TYR A 91 20.95 41.58 -46.17
CA TYR A 91 20.69 41.44 -44.74
C TYR A 91 19.19 41.53 -44.40
N ARG A 92 18.36 42.28 -45.14
CA ARG A 92 16.92 42.39 -44.86
C ARG A 92 16.19 41.05 -44.96
N LEU A 93 16.59 40.17 -45.89
CA LEU A 93 16.00 38.83 -46.04
C LEU A 93 16.16 37.98 -44.78
N LEU A 94 17.22 38.19 -43.98
CA LEU A 94 17.40 37.48 -42.71
C LEU A 94 16.26 37.75 -41.74
N LYS A 95 15.75 38.99 -41.72
CA LYS A 95 14.60 39.35 -40.89
C LYS A 95 13.33 38.67 -41.39
N ASP A 96 13.11 38.65 -42.70
CA ASP A 96 11.91 38.04 -43.31
C ASP A 96 11.88 36.52 -43.07
N ILE A 97 13.04 35.85 -43.20
CA ILE A 97 13.18 34.42 -42.85
C ILE A 97 12.92 34.21 -41.35
N GLY A 98 13.50 35.04 -40.48
CA GLY A 98 13.27 34.98 -39.04
C GLY A 98 11.80 35.16 -38.65
N GLN A 99 11.10 36.08 -39.32
CA GLN A 99 9.66 36.30 -39.13
C GLN A 99 8.83 35.09 -39.60
N ALA A 100 9.21 34.45 -40.71
CA ALA A 100 8.56 33.24 -41.17
C ALA A 100 8.69 32.08 -40.16
N TYR A 101 9.88 31.86 -39.59
CA TYR A 101 10.05 30.87 -38.51
C TYR A 101 9.27 31.22 -37.24
N GLU A 102 9.18 32.50 -36.90
CA GLU A 102 8.40 32.95 -35.75
C GLU A 102 6.91 32.59 -35.94
N ARG A 103 6.38 32.73 -37.17
CA ARG A 103 5.02 32.31 -37.53
C ARG A 103 4.84 30.79 -37.56
N GLU A 104 5.89 30.05 -37.89
CA GLU A 104 5.93 28.58 -37.78
C GLU A 104 6.05 28.09 -36.32
N LEU A 105 6.24 29.00 -35.35
CA LEU A 105 6.49 28.72 -33.93
C LEU A 105 7.83 27.99 -33.67
N ASP A 106 8.78 28.11 -34.61
CA ASP A 106 10.16 27.68 -34.43
C ASP A 106 11.00 28.87 -33.95
N TYR A 107 10.84 29.19 -32.67
CA TYR A 107 11.49 30.34 -32.08
C TYR A 107 13.00 30.20 -31.98
N GLU A 108 13.55 28.97 -31.92
CA GLU A 108 15.00 28.75 -31.90
C GLU A 108 15.63 29.22 -33.22
N ARG A 109 15.07 28.79 -34.36
CA ARG A 109 15.53 29.26 -35.68
C ARG A 109 15.21 30.73 -35.90
N ALA A 110 14.03 31.20 -35.50
CA ALA A 110 13.65 32.61 -35.63
C ALA A 110 14.67 33.53 -34.93
N ILE A 111 15.02 33.24 -33.68
CA ILE A 111 16.02 34.00 -32.92
C ILE A 111 17.36 34.00 -33.66
N ALA A 112 17.84 32.85 -34.14
CA ALA A 112 19.13 32.77 -34.82
C ALA A 112 19.18 33.59 -36.12
N TYR A 113 18.11 33.60 -36.93
CA TYR A 113 18.03 34.46 -38.12
C TYR A 113 17.98 35.95 -37.76
N LEU A 114 17.22 36.32 -36.72
CA LEU A 114 17.13 37.69 -36.23
C LEU A 114 18.46 38.18 -35.61
N GLU A 115 19.20 37.33 -34.92
CA GLU A 115 20.53 37.64 -34.40
C GLU A 115 21.51 37.92 -35.55
N ARG A 116 21.48 37.12 -36.62
CA ARG A 116 22.27 37.38 -37.84
C ARG A 116 21.88 38.68 -38.52
N TYR A 117 20.59 39.01 -38.58
CA TYR A 117 20.13 40.31 -39.05
C TYR A 117 20.79 41.46 -38.27
N VAL A 118 20.74 41.41 -36.93
CA VAL A 118 21.32 42.45 -36.06
C VAL A 118 22.83 42.61 -36.24
N MET A 119 23.54 41.52 -36.56
CA MET A 119 24.97 41.53 -36.85
C MET A 119 25.29 42.04 -38.27
N ALA A 120 24.43 41.75 -39.24
CA ALA A 120 24.65 42.07 -40.65
C ALA A 120 24.27 43.51 -41.04
N VAL A 121 23.44 44.20 -40.24
CA VAL A 121 23.07 45.61 -40.49
C VAL A 121 24.31 46.51 -40.40
N PRO A 122 24.68 47.23 -41.48
CA PRO A 122 25.79 48.18 -41.46
C PRO A 122 25.53 49.34 -40.48
N LYS A 123 26.58 49.84 -39.80
CA LYS A 123 26.46 50.92 -38.80
C LYS A 123 26.01 52.26 -39.40
N ASP A 124 26.29 52.47 -40.68
CA ASP A 124 25.99 53.67 -41.46
C ASP A 124 24.79 53.49 -42.40
N ALA A 125 24.05 52.38 -42.29
CA ALA A 125 22.86 52.12 -43.09
C ALA A 125 21.81 53.22 -42.88
N LYS A 126 21.28 53.73 -43.99
CA LYS A 126 20.23 54.77 -44.04
C LYS A 126 18.98 54.22 -44.71
N PRO A 127 17.80 54.84 -44.51
CA PRO A 127 16.61 54.55 -45.30
C PRO A 127 16.90 54.70 -46.81
N ASP A 128 16.34 53.80 -47.61
CA ASP A 128 16.47 53.87 -49.08
C ASP A 128 15.66 55.05 -49.65
N ASP A 129 14.51 55.33 -49.04
CA ASP A 129 13.63 56.46 -49.36
C ASP A 129 12.92 56.99 -48.10
N ALA A 130 12.08 58.01 -48.26
CA ALA A 130 11.38 58.65 -47.15
C ALA A 130 10.29 57.77 -46.48
N CYS A 131 9.89 56.68 -47.12
CA CYS A 131 8.86 55.76 -46.65
C CYS A 131 9.46 54.47 -46.06
N ALA A 132 10.72 54.18 -46.36
CA ALA A 132 11.44 53.02 -45.84
C ALA A 132 11.73 53.18 -44.34
N PRO A 133 11.56 52.11 -43.54
CA PRO A 133 11.92 52.14 -42.12
C PRO A 133 13.43 52.36 -41.95
N ASP A 134 13.80 53.13 -40.93
CA ASP A 134 15.21 53.36 -40.57
C ASP A 134 15.86 52.02 -40.14
N PRO A 135 16.92 51.56 -40.84
CA PRO A 135 17.59 50.30 -40.52
C PRO A 135 18.14 50.23 -39.08
N GLN A 136 18.55 51.35 -38.48
CA GLN A 136 19.05 51.36 -37.09
C GLN A 136 17.91 51.23 -36.08
N VAL A 137 16.77 51.86 -36.37
CA VAL A 137 15.56 51.72 -35.55
C VAL A 137 15.03 50.29 -35.65
N ASP A 138 14.96 49.73 -36.85
CA ASP A 138 14.53 48.35 -37.08
C ASP A 138 15.47 47.33 -36.42
N ARG A 139 16.79 47.55 -36.47
CA ARG A 139 17.77 46.78 -35.71
C ARG A 139 17.47 46.78 -34.22
N THR A 140 17.12 47.94 -33.64
CA THR A 140 16.78 48.07 -32.22
C THR A 140 15.48 47.33 -31.88
N ASN A 141 14.48 47.41 -32.77
CA ASN A 141 13.21 46.68 -32.61
C ASN A 141 13.42 45.16 -32.66
N VAL A 142 14.30 44.68 -33.55
CA VAL A 142 14.63 43.25 -33.64
C VAL A 142 15.36 42.76 -32.39
N ILE A 143 16.26 43.56 -31.80
CA ILE A 143 16.90 43.22 -30.51
C ILE A 143 15.82 43.07 -29.42
N ALA A 144 14.87 43.99 -29.34
CA ALA A 144 13.76 43.89 -28.40
C ALA A 144 12.91 42.63 -28.66
N ARG A 145 12.66 42.29 -29.93
CA ARG A 145 11.92 41.07 -30.30
C ARG A 145 12.66 39.80 -29.89
N ILE A 146 13.96 39.71 -30.13
CA ILE A 146 14.81 38.60 -29.70
C ILE A 146 14.69 38.39 -28.19
N ASN A 147 14.80 39.47 -27.39
CA ASN A 147 14.64 39.39 -25.93
C ASN A 147 13.26 38.86 -25.51
N VAL A 148 12.20 39.22 -26.22
CA VAL A 148 10.85 38.68 -25.96
C VAL A 148 10.81 37.19 -26.27
N LEU A 149 11.31 36.76 -27.43
CA LEU A 149 11.31 35.37 -27.85
C LEU A 149 12.15 34.48 -26.94
N GLN A 150 13.36 34.93 -26.55
CA GLN A 150 14.26 34.21 -25.65
C GLN A 150 13.66 33.97 -24.25
N ASN A 151 12.71 34.82 -23.82
CA ASN A 151 12.04 34.71 -22.53
C ASN A 151 10.67 34.00 -22.61
N LEU A 152 10.26 33.49 -23.77
CA LEU A 152 9.06 32.69 -23.89
C LEU A 152 9.23 31.37 -23.13
N ARG A 153 8.29 31.11 -22.22
CA ARG A 153 8.30 29.91 -21.40
C ARG A 153 7.67 28.74 -22.13
N ALA A 154 8.36 27.60 -22.09
CA ALA A 154 7.80 26.30 -22.42
C ALA A 154 6.81 25.88 -21.33
N LYS A 155 5.71 25.25 -21.72
CA LYS A 155 4.68 24.74 -20.79
C LYS A 155 4.74 23.23 -20.75
N ILE A 156 5.09 22.65 -19.61
CA ILE A 156 5.29 21.21 -19.47
C ILE A 156 4.22 20.67 -18.54
N LEU A 157 3.30 19.87 -19.10
CA LEU A 157 2.32 19.10 -18.33
C LEU A 157 2.89 17.71 -18.03
N ILE A 158 2.95 17.35 -16.76
CA ILE A 158 3.52 16.06 -16.34
C ILE A 158 2.44 15.29 -15.58
N ASN A 159 2.12 14.11 -16.08
CA ASN A 159 1.14 13.19 -15.49
C ASN A 159 1.85 11.91 -15.07
N THR A 160 1.59 11.51 -13.83
CA THR A 160 2.15 10.31 -13.23
C THR A 160 1.05 9.34 -12.84
N ASP A 161 1.27 8.05 -13.09
CA ASP A 161 0.51 6.97 -12.51
C ASP A 161 1.44 6.24 -11.52
N PRO A 162 1.20 6.36 -10.22
CA PRO A 162 0.09 7.04 -9.53
C PRO A 162 0.26 8.56 -9.35
N PRO A 163 -0.82 9.35 -9.11
CA PRO A 163 -0.80 10.81 -9.25
C PRO A 163 -0.18 11.61 -8.09
N ASP A 164 0.07 11.01 -6.94
CA ASP A 164 0.64 11.66 -5.75
C ASP A 164 2.17 11.64 -5.72
N ALA A 165 2.79 11.85 -6.88
CA ALA A 165 4.24 11.98 -7.02
C ALA A 165 4.69 13.44 -6.94
N ARG A 166 5.87 13.65 -6.34
CA ARG A 166 6.60 14.91 -6.32
C ARG A 166 7.44 15.04 -7.58
N ILE A 167 7.31 16.16 -8.27
CA ILE A 167 8.00 16.42 -9.54
C ILE A 167 8.96 17.58 -9.35
N THR A 168 10.20 17.39 -9.77
CA THR A 168 11.25 18.41 -9.78
C THR A 168 11.87 18.51 -11.17
N LEU A 169 12.03 19.72 -11.67
CA LEU A 169 12.80 20.04 -12.87
C LEU A 169 14.05 20.83 -12.45
N SER A 170 15.22 20.30 -12.78
CA SER A 170 16.51 20.93 -12.48
C SER A 170 17.37 21.08 -13.74
N ASN A 171 18.29 22.05 -13.71
CA ASN A 171 19.35 22.20 -14.69
C ASN A 171 20.62 22.71 -13.97
N ASP A 172 21.66 23.07 -14.73
CA ASP A 172 22.92 23.57 -14.18
C ASP A 172 22.78 24.84 -13.32
N ALA A 173 21.71 25.62 -13.53
CA ALA A 173 21.41 26.82 -12.74
C ALA A 173 20.63 26.51 -11.44
N GLY A 174 20.27 25.25 -11.21
CA GLY A 174 19.51 24.78 -10.05
C GLY A 174 18.10 24.32 -10.40
N ILE A 175 17.16 24.52 -9.47
CA ILE A 175 15.80 23.99 -9.61
C ILE A 175 14.93 25.00 -10.32
N ALA A 176 14.53 24.65 -11.54
CA ALA A 176 13.72 25.50 -12.42
C ALA A 176 12.22 25.40 -12.12
N GLY A 177 11.76 24.27 -11.56
CA GLY A 177 10.35 24.09 -11.22
C GLY A 177 10.11 22.94 -10.26
N ARG A 178 9.04 23.04 -9.47
CA ARG A 178 8.51 21.96 -8.64
C ARG A 178 6.99 21.92 -8.77
N GLY A 179 6.42 20.73 -8.77
CA GLY A 179 4.98 20.55 -8.86
C GLY A 179 4.53 19.15 -8.51
N ALA A 180 3.24 18.90 -8.75
CA ALA A 180 2.61 17.58 -8.62
C ALA A 180 2.02 17.12 -9.96
N SER A 181 1.63 15.86 -10.04
CA SER A 181 0.97 15.28 -11.22
C SER A 181 -0.23 16.13 -11.67
N GLY A 182 -0.33 16.39 -12.98
CA GLY A 182 -1.40 17.19 -13.57
C GLY A 182 -1.17 18.70 -13.52
N GLN A 183 -0.10 19.17 -12.88
CA GLN A 183 0.26 20.60 -12.88
C GLN A 183 1.09 20.96 -14.11
N VAL A 184 0.83 22.13 -14.69
CA VAL A 184 1.66 22.72 -15.74
C VAL A 184 2.83 23.46 -15.09
N LEU A 185 4.05 23.09 -15.46
CA LEU A 185 5.27 23.80 -15.10
C LEU A 185 5.71 24.69 -16.26
N GLU A 186 6.06 25.93 -15.96
CA GLU A 186 6.55 26.89 -16.95
C GLU A 186 8.04 27.12 -16.77
N VAL A 187 8.84 26.75 -17.76
CA VAL A 187 10.31 26.87 -17.73
C VAL A 187 10.82 27.56 -18.99
N LEU A 188 12.04 28.10 -18.95
CA LEU A 188 12.67 28.65 -20.16
C LEU A 188 13.08 27.52 -21.11
N GLY A 189 13.41 27.86 -22.36
CA GLY A 189 13.99 26.89 -23.28
C GLY A 189 15.38 26.43 -22.80
N GLY A 190 15.61 25.12 -22.78
CA GLY A 190 16.86 24.53 -22.27
C GLY A 190 16.78 23.03 -22.00
N ARG A 191 17.91 22.48 -21.52
CA ARG A 191 17.99 21.09 -21.03
C ARG A 191 17.66 21.06 -19.55
N TYR A 192 16.84 20.09 -19.16
CA TYR A 192 16.46 19.86 -17.78
C TYR A 192 16.52 18.36 -17.46
N GLU A 193 16.81 18.06 -16.21
CA GLU A 193 16.61 16.75 -15.61
C GLU A 193 15.26 16.75 -14.89
N LEU A 194 14.39 15.85 -15.32
CA LEU A 194 13.10 15.57 -14.70
C LEU A 194 13.28 14.46 -13.67
N GLN A 195 13.06 14.79 -12.41
CA GLN A 195 13.07 13.86 -11.30
C GLN A 195 11.65 13.73 -10.72
N ILE A 196 11.15 12.50 -10.67
CA ILE A 196 9.84 12.17 -10.14
C ILE A 196 10.01 11.18 -8.99
N GLU A 197 9.48 11.54 -7.83
CA GLU A 197 9.64 10.79 -6.59
C GLU A 197 8.29 10.54 -5.93
N ARG A 198 8.13 9.33 -5.39
CA ARG A 198 7.01 8.98 -4.52
C ARG A 198 7.46 7.94 -3.51
N ASP A 199 7.01 8.10 -2.27
CA ASP A 199 7.25 7.12 -1.20
C ASP A 199 6.73 5.73 -1.60
N GLY A 200 7.60 4.72 -1.48
CA GLY A 200 7.29 3.34 -1.88
C GLY A 200 7.49 3.02 -3.36
N TYR A 201 8.04 3.94 -4.15
CA TYR A 201 8.32 3.76 -5.59
C TYR A 201 9.80 4.05 -5.91
N HIS A 202 10.29 3.50 -7.02
CA HIS A 202 11.59 3.86 -7.56
C HIS A 202 11.55 5.30 -8.11
N ALA A 203 12.58 6.08 -7.79
CA ALA A 203 12.75 7.40 -8.37
C ALA A 203 12.92 7.28 -9.89
N TYR A 204 12.20 8.11 -10.64
CA TYR A 204 12.28 8.17 -12.09
C TYR A 204 13.03 9.44 -12.50
N THR A 205 14.06 9.27 -13.32
CA THR A 205 14.88 10.36 -13.85
C THR A 205 14.87 10.32 -15.38
N GLN A 206 14.64 11.47 -16.01
CA GLN A 206 14.65 11.61 -17.46
C GLN A 206 15.23 12.96 -17.88
N GLU A 207 16.12 12.98 -18.86
CA GLU A 207 16.54 14.23 -19.51
C GLU A 207 15.45 14.72 -20.47
N ILE A 208 15.13 16.02 -20.38
CA ILE A 208 14.18 16.70 -21.25
C ILE A 208 14.85 17.92 -21.90
N ARG A 209 14.55 18.15 -23.17
CA ARG A 209 14.91 19.39 -23.87
C ARG A 209 13.64 20.18 -24.13
N ALA A 210 13.43 21.23 -23.35
CA ALA A 210 12.31 22.13 -23.53
C ALA A 210 12.65 23.14 -24.63
N GLU A 211 11.93 23.09 -25.75
CA GLU A 211 12.00 24.13 -26.78
C GLU A 211 11.24 25.39 -26.34
N ILE A 212 11.75 26.55 -26.76
CA ILE A 212 11.20 27.87 -26.43
C ILE A 212 9.71 27.92 -26.78
N GLY A 213 8.86 28.36 -25.84
CA GLY A 213 7.43 28.60 -26.07
C GLY A 213 6.57 27.37 -26.42
N LYS A 214 7.15 26.16 -26.56
CA LYS A 214 6.41 24.97 -26.97
C LYS A 214 5.77 24.23 -25.79
N PRO A 215 4.56 23.69 -25.95
CA PRO A 215 3.94 22.84 -24.95
C PRO A 215 4.47 21.40 -25.03
N TYR A 216 4.69 20.78 -23.87
CA TYR A 216 5.07 19.38 -23.73
C TYR A 216 4.09 18.65 -22.83
N THR A 217 3.86 17.37 -23.11
CA THR A 217 3.10 16.50 -22.22
C THR A 217 3.86 15.21 -22.01
N ILE A 218 4.13 14.89 -20.74
CA ILE A 218 4.88 13.70 -20.33
C ILE A 218 3.96 12.84 -19.48
N PHE A 219 3.86 11.56 -19.82
CA PHE A 219 3.15 10.56 -19.04
C PHE A 219 4.13 9.50 -18.56
N THR A 220 4.21 9.31 -17.24
CA THR A 220 5.16 8.37 -16.62
C THR A 220 4.42 7.46 -15.65
N LYS A 221 4.67 6.15 -15.74
CA LYS A 221 4.20 5.17 -14.76
C LYS A 221 5.35 4.82 -13.82
N LEU A 222 5.16 5.02 -12.51
CA LEU A 222 6.18 4.69 -11.51
C LEU A 222 6.13 3.21 -11.14
N GLU A 223 7.30 2.63 -10.91
CA GLU A 223 7.44 1.24 -10.49
C GLU A 223 7.50 1.14 -8.95
N PRO A 224 6.60 0.37 -8.31
CA PRO A 224 6.60 0.24 -6.86
C PRO A 224 7.79 -0.61 -6.38
N VAL A 225 8.38 -0.20 -5.26
CA VAL A 225 9.41 -0.99 -4.57
C VAL A 225 8.73 -2.18 -3.89
N LYS A 226 9.20 -3.39 -4.22
CA LYS A 226 8.71 -4.63 -3.61
C LYS A 226 9.63 -5.08 -2.47
N LYS A 227 9.04 -5.57 -1.39
CA LYS A 227 9.75 -6.09 -0.21
C LYS A 227 9.19 -7.43 0.25
N LYS A 228 9.99 -8.20 0.98
CA LYS A 228 9.59 -9.52 1.46
C LYS A 228 8.72 -9.41 2.70
N LEU A 229 7.61 -10.15 2.68
CA LEU A 229 6.72 -10.36 3.81
C LEU A 229 6.83 -11.82 4.25
N PHE A 230 7.19 -12.03 5.50
CA PHE A 230 7.25 -13.34 6.15
C PHE A 230 6.12 -13.46 7.18
N VAL A 231 5.22 -14.41 6.96
CA VAL A 231 4.10 -14.68 7.86
C VAL A 231 4.22 -16.06 8.47
N ARG A 232 4.02 -16.16 9.79
CA ARG A 232 3.91 -17.43 10.51
C ARG A 232 2.65 -17.43 11.38
N VAL A 233 1.88 -18.51 11.34
CA VAL A 233 0.69 -18.69 12.19
C VAL A 233 0.77 -19.99 12.98
N VAL A 234 0.24 -19.94 14.20
CA VAL A 234 0.05 -21.08 15.08
C VAL A 234 -1.45 -21.25 15.31
N PRO A 235 -2.04 -22.42 15.00
CA PRO A 235 -1.40 -23.68 14.59
C PRO A 235 -1.00 -23.70 13.10
N ALA A 236 -0.10 -24.62 12.72
CA ALA A 236 0.50 -24.68 11.39
C ALA A 236 -0.46 -25.14 10.27
N ASP A 237 -1.62 -25.70 10.61
CA ASP A 237 -2.70 -26.07 9.69
C ASP A 237 -3.65 -24.89 9.38
N ALA A 238 -3.39 -23.71 9.96
CA ALA A 238 -4.21 -22.52 9.72
C ALA A 238 -4.02 -21.97 8.30
N ARG A 239 -5.13 -21.70 7.62
CA ARG A 239 -5.16 -21.06 6.29
C ARG A 239 -4.91 -19.57 6.45
N LEU A 240 -3.99 -19.04 5.63
CA LEU A 240 -3.60 -17.64 5.60
C LEU A 240 -4.24 -16.93 4.41
N PHE A 241 -4.77 -15.73 4.66
CA PHE A 241 -5.41 -14.89 3.67
C PHE A 241 -4.81 -13.48 3.72
N LEU A 242 -4.39 -12.99 2.56
CA LEU A 242 -3.98 -11.62 2.35
C LEU A 242 -5.04 -10.92 1.49
N ASP A 243 -5.63 -9.83 2.01
CA ASP A 243 -6.74 -9.10 1.38
C ASP A 243 -7.87 -10.01 0.87
N LYS A 244 -8.27 -10.96 1.73
CA LYS A 244 -9.33 -11.96 1.47
C LYS A 244 -8.98 -13.03 0.43
N ARG A 245 -7.77 -13.02 -0.15
CA ARG A 245 -7.28 -14.10 -1.02
C ARG A 245 -6.45 -15.08 -0.22
N GLN A 246 -6.74 -16.38 -0.34
CA GLN A 246 -5.92 -17.40 0.29
C GLN A 246 -4.53 -17.42 -0.36
N VAL A 247 -3.49 -17.30 0.46
CA VAL A 247 -2.09 -17.24 0.01
C VAL A 247 -1.26 -18.44 0.45
N GLY A 248 -1.63 -19.10 1.56
CA GLY A 248 -0.86 -20.22 2.09
C GLY A 248 -1.48 -20.89 3.30
N THR A 249 -0.71 -21.73 3.99
CA THR A 249 -1.12 -22.46 5.20
C THR A 249 0.08 -22.57 6.14
N GLY A 250 -0.09 -22.17 7.41
CA GLY A 250 0.95 -22.23 8.45
C GLY A 250 2.06 -21.18 8.34
N ALA A 251 2.77 -21.15 7.22
CA ALA A 251 3.79 -20.14 6.92
C ALA A 251 3.73 -19.73 5.45
N PHE A 252 4.08 -18.49 5.17
CA PHE A 252 4.04 -17.92 3.82
C PHE A 252 5.09 -16.82 3.66
N GLU A 253 5.78 -16.80 2.52
CA GLU A 253 6.71 -15.75 2.10
C GLU A 253 6.28 -15.22 0.73
N THR A 254 6.26 -13.91 0.56
CA THR A 254 5.97 -13.26 -0.73
C THR A 254 6.65 -11.90 -0.82
N GLU A 255 6.82 -11.40 -2.04
CA GLU A 255 7.19 -10.01 -2.28
C GLU A 255 5.94 -9.18 -2.57
N LEU A 256 5.79 -8.06 -1.87
CA LEU A 256 4.68 -7.15 -2.02
C LEU A 256 5.16 -5.71 -2.14
N PRO A 257 4.46 -4.86 -2.93
CA PRO A 257 4.64 -3.42 -2.88
C PRO A 257 4.48 -2.88 -1.45
N GLY A 258 5.19 -1.81 -1.12
CA GLY A 258 4.93 -1.07 0.12
C GLY A 258 3.47 -0.61 0.19
N GLY A 259 2.82 -0.77 1.34
CA GLY A 259 1.40 -0.46 1.50
C GLY A 259 0.74 -1.17 2.69
N ARG A 260 -0.55 -0.90 2.87
CA ARG A 260 -1.37 -1.53 3.92
C ARG A 260 -2.10 -2.74 3.36
N TYR A 261 -2.01 -3.85 4.08
CA TYR A 261 -2.64 -5.11 3.72
C TYR A 261 -3.42 -5.66 4.92
N THR A 262 -4.52 -6.36 4.65
CA THR A 262 -5.28 -7.08 5.67
C THR A 262 -4.86 -8.53 5.68
N LEU A 263 -4.22 -8.96 6.76
CA LEU A 263 -3.81 -10.34 6.95
C LEU A 263 -4.78 -11.04 7.91
N SER A 264 -5.34 -12.16 7.47
CA SER A 264 -6.25 -12.95 8.30
C SER A 264 -5.89 -14.42 8.26
N ALA A 265 -6.19 -15.11 9.35
CA ALA A 265 -5.91 -16.52 9.50
C ALA A 265 -7.12 -17.24 10.11
N GLU A 266 -7.38 -18.46 9.64
CA GLU A 266 -8.44 -19.31 10.17
C GLU A 266 -7.97 -20.76 10.28
N ALA A 267 -8.47 -21.46 11.28
CA ALA A 267 -8.24 -22.89 11.46
C ALA A 267 -9.50 -23.55 12.04
N PRO A 268 -9.77 -24.83 11.72
CA PRO A 268 -10.86 -25.57 12.33
C PRO A 268 -10.82 -25.52 13.87
N GLY A 269 -11.94 -25.18 14.50
CA GLY A 269 -12.04 -25.11 15.97
C GLY A 269 -11.31 -23.93 16.63
N ARG A 270 -10.75 -23.00 15.84
CA ARG A 270 -10.18 -21.73 16.31
C ARG A 270 -11.03 -20.53 15.89
N LEU A 271 -10.82 -19.40 16.55
CA LEU A 271 -11.40 -18.12 16.15
C LEU A 271 -10.54 -17.50 15.05
N THR A 272 -11.18 -17.00 13.99
CA THR A 272 -10.51 -16.24 12.93
C THR A 272 -9.98 -14.92 13.50
N VAL A 273 -8.71 -14.61 13.20
CA VAL A 273 -8.08 -13.35 13.58
C VAL A 273 -7.73 -12.59 12.31
N SER A 274 -8.05 -11.30 12.28
CA SER A 274 -7.72 -10.38 11.20
C SER A 274 -6.93 -9.20 11.76
N ARG A 275 -5.83 -8.82 11.09
CA ARG A 275 -4.95 -7.71 11.49
C ARG A 275 -4.54 -6.92 10.25
N GLU A 276 -4.57 -5.60 10.35
CA GLU A 276 -3.96 -4.73 9.36
C GLU A 276 -2.44 -4.69 9.58
N ILE A 277 -1.69 -4.88 8.50
CA ILE A 277 -0.23 -4.81 8.49
C ILE A 277 0.19 -3.74 7.48
N GLU A 278 1.27 -3.03 7.78
CA GLU A 278 1.89 -2.07 6.88
C GLU A 278 3.25 -2.61 6.46
N VAL A 279 3.41 -2.88 5.16
CA VAL A 279 4.69 -3.28 4.57
C VAL A 279 5.45 -2.00 4.24
N VAL A 280 6.51 -1.73 5.00
CA VAL A 280 7.36 -0.56 4.80
C VAL A 280 8.33 -0.84 3.66
N ALA A 281 8.51 0.10 2.75
CA ALA A 281 9.39 -0.05 1.59
C ALA A 281 10.90 -0.07 1.92
N THR A 282 11.29 -0.02 3.21
CA THR A 282 12.70 -0.05 3.66
C THR A 282 13.12 -1.46 4.07
N ASP A 283 12.32 -2.16 4.88
CA ASP A 283 12.71 -3.37 5.62
C ASP A 283 11.76 -4.56 5.40
N ASP A 284 12.30 -5.76 5.56
CA ASP A 284 11.51 -7.00 5.47
C ASP A 284 10.56 -7.14 6.67
N THR A 285 9.30 -7.40 6.39
CA THR A 285 8.25 -7.43 7.43
C THR A 285 8.03 -8.86 7.92
N HIS A 286 8.10 -9.06 9.24
CA HIS A 286 7.87 -10.35 9.89
C HIS A 286 6.64 -10.28 10.79
N VAL A 287 5.66 -11.15 10.56
CA VAL A 287 4.40 -11.15 11.32
C VAL A 287 4.09 -12.56 11.85
N SER A 288 3.81 -12.64 13.15
CA SER A 288 3.33 -13.86 13.81
C SER A 288 1.88 -13.73 14.27
N PHE A 289 1.12 -14.81 14.11
CA PHE A 289 -0.28 -14.94 14.54
C PHE A 289 -0.47 -16.16 15.42
N GLU A 290 -1.27 -16.00 16.48
CA GLU A 290 -1.77 -17.11 17.28
C GLU A 290 -3.29 -17.09 17.28
N LEU A 291 -3.91 -18.20 16.89
CA LEU A 291 -5.36 -18.32 16.78
C LEU A 291 -5.93 -18.89 18.09
N PRO A 292 -6.78 -18.16 18.82
CA PRO A 292 -7.38 -18.66 20.06
C PRO A 292 -8.41 -19.76 19.79
N ALA A 293 -8.55 -20.71 20.72
CA ALA A 293 -9.54 -21.78 20.62
C ALA A 293 -10.98 -21.27 20.75
N GLN A 294 -11.93 -21.89 20.06
CA GLN A 294 -13.35 -21.54 20.20
C GLN A 294 -13.89 -21.93 21.58
N PRO A 295 -14.69 -21.06 22.25
CA PRO A 295 -15.31 -21.39 23.52
C PRO A 295 -16.35 -22.52 23.35
N GLN A 296 -16.23 -23.57 24.15
CA GLN A 296 -17.20 -24.66 24.20
C GLN A 296 -18.29 -24.36 25.24
N PHE A 297 -19.56 -24.45 24.82
CA PHE A 297 -20.71 -24.16 25.68
C PHE A 297 -21.38 -25.42 26.23
N GLY A 298 -21.59 -25.48 27.54
CA GLY A 298 -22.13 -26.63 28.26
C GLY A 298 -23.62 -26.57 28.59
N ARG A 299 -24.33 -25.52 28.17
CA ARG A 299 -25.72 -25.26 28.58
C ARG A 299 -26.67 -26.43 28.31
N ARG A 300 -26.55 -27.10 27.16
CA ARG A 300 -27.41 -28.26 26.81
C ARG A 300 -27.21 -29.43 27.78
N GLN A 301 -25.95 -29.73 28.10
CA GLN A 301 -25.62 -30.79 29.07
C GLN A 301 -26.13 -30.44 30.46
N LEU A 302 -25.94 -29.18 30.87
CA LEU A 302 -26.38 -28.72 32.18
C LEU A 302 -27.92 -28.73 32.32
N LEU A 303 -28.65 -28.38 31.27
CA LEU A 303 -30.12 -28.44 31.24
C LEU A 303 -30.62 -29.88 31.36
N ALA A 304 -30.01 -30.81 30.60
CA ALA A 304 -30.35 -32.22 30.67
C ALA A 304 -30.08 -32.79 32.07
N TYR A 305 -28.90 -32.50 32.64
CA TYR A 305 -28.55 -32.92 34.00
C TYR A 305 -29.50 -32.33 35.03
N ALA A 306 -29.74 -31.02 35.02
CA ALA A 306 -30.56 -30.35 36.02
C ALA A 306 -32.01 -30.86 36.01
N THR A 307 -32.52 -31.25 34.85
CA THR A 307 -33.82 -31.94 34.73
C THR A 307 -33.80 -33.24 35.52
N VAL A 308 -32.86 -34.14 35.22
CA VAL A 308 -32.73 -35.45 35.89
C VAL A 308 -32.45 -35.30 37.39
N ALA A 309 -31.48 -34.45 37.75
CA ALA A 309 -31.09 -34.19 39.12
C ALA A 309 -32.23 -33.52 39.92
N GLY A 310 -33.00 -32.65 39.29
CA GLY A 310 -34.20 -32.06 39.88
C GLY A 310 -35.25 -33.13 40.19
N GLY A 311 -35.52 -34.05 39.25
CA GLY A 311 -36.42 -35.18 39.47
C GLY A 311 -35.96 -36.09 40.61
N ALA A 312 -34.68 -36.44 40.63
CA ALA A 312 -34.08 -37.23 41.70
C ALA A 312 -34.19 -36.51 43.05
N ALA A 313 -33.80 -35.23 43.12
CA ALA A 313 -33.88 -34.43 44.34
C ALA A 313 -35.33 -34.28 44.83
N GLY A 314 -36.28 -34.03 43.94
CA GLY A 314 -37.70 -33.90 44.26
C GLY A 314 -38.30 -35.19 44.84
N GLY A 315 -37.96 -36.35 44.24
CA GLY A 315 -38.35 -37.65 44.79
C GLY A 315 -37.71 -37.94 46.15
N LEU A 316 -36.42 -37.65 46.30
CA LEU A 316 -35.66 -37.86 47.54
C LEU A 316 -36.18 -36.97 48.69
N LEU A 317 -36.49 -35.70 48.41
CA LEU A 317 -37.09 -34.77 49.37
C LEU A 317 -38.49 -35.23 49.79
N ALA A 318 -39.30 -35.70 48.84
CA ALA A 318 -40.63 -36.26 49.11
C ALA A 318 -40.60 -37.60 49.86
N GLY A 319 -39.45 -38.30 49.84
CA GLY A 319 -39.22 -39.56 50.55
C GLY A 319 -39.42 -39.49 52.07
N ALA A 320 -39.40 -38.29 52.66
CA ALA A 320 -39.76 -38.07 54.06
C ALA A 320 -41.18 -38.54 54.42
N THR A 321 -42.10 -38.56 53.45
CA THR A 321 -43.54 -38.74 53.70
C THR A 321 -44.00 -40.20 53.68
N ALA A 322 -43.14 -41.13 53.21
CA ALA A 322 -43.48 -42.53 52.94
C ALA A 322 -44.74 -42.77 52.08
N ASN A 323 -45.23 -41.74 51.38
CA ASN A 323 -46.43 -41.80 50.53
C ASN A 323 -46.03 -41.88 49.04
N PRO A 324 -46.31 -42.99 48.34
CA PRO A 324 -45.94 -43.16 46.93
C PRO A 324 -46.47 -42.07 45.99
N GLY A 325 -47.67 -41.54 46.28
CA GLY A 325 -48.27 -40.46 45.50
C GLY A 325 -47.49 -39.15 45.63
N ILE A 326 -47.06 -38.81 46.84
CA ILE A 326 -46.26 -37.60 47.11
C ILE A 326 -44.86 -37.76 46.52
N ILE A 327 -44.25 -38.95 46.57
CA ILE A 327 -42.94 -39.22 45.96
C ILE A 327 -43.01 -39.05 44.45
N THR A 328 -44.04 -39.61 43.80
CA THR A 328 -44.24 -39.50 42.34
C THR A 328 -44.47 -38.04 41.94
N ALA A 329 -45.29 -37.30 42.69
CA ALA A 329 -45.49 -35.87 42.48
C ALA A 329 -44.20 -35.07 42.70
N GLY A 330 -43.38 -35.46 43.69
CA GLY A 330 -42.07 -34.89 43.97
C GLY A 330 -41.09 -35.06 42.81
N VAL A 331 -41.04 -36.25 42.20
CA VAL A 331 -40.24 -36.49 40.98
C VAL A 331 -40.73 -35.61 39.84
N GLY A 332 -42.04 -35.60 39.55
CA GLY A 332 -42.59 -34.77 38.47
C GLY A 332 -42.32 -33.28 38.65
N THR A 333 -42.53 -32.77 39.87
CA THR A 333 -42.25 -31.37 40.23
C THR A 333 -40.76 -31.08 40.15
N GLY A 334 -39.93 -32.00 40.61
CA GLY A 334 -38.48 -31.90 40.53
C GLY A 334 -37.94 -31.84 39.10
N LEU A 335 -38.46 -32.69 38.21
CA LEU A 335 -38.11 -32.66 36.78
C LEU A 335 -38.46 -31.30 36.16
N ALA A 336 -39.67 -30.81 36.43
CA ALA A 336 -40.14 -29.52 35.92
C ALA A 336 -39.31 -28.35 36.48
N ALA A 337 -39.07 -28.32 37.80
CA ALA A 337 -38.25 -27.29 38.45
C ALA A 337 -36.80 -27.32 37.97
N GLY A 338 -36.23 -28.51 37.78
CA GLY A 338 -34.90 -28.71 37.22
C GLY A 338 -34.77 -28.19 35.80
N PHE A 339 -35.73 -28.52 34.93
CA PHE A 339 -35.76 -28.03 33.55
C PHE A 339 -36.01 -26.52 33.46
N PHE A 340 -37.15 -26.04 33.99
CA PHE A 340 -37.55 -24.64 33.83
C PHE A 340 -36.68 -23.69 34.66
N GLY A 341 -36.29 -24.08 35.88
CA GLY A 341 -35.38 -23.30 36.71
C GLY A 341 -34.02 -23.11 36.03
N SER A 342 -33.50 -24.14 35.38
CA SER A 342 -32.25 -24.05 34.62
C SER A 342 -32.43 -23.32 33.29
N TYR A 343 -33.52 -23.58 32.56
CA TYR A 343 -33.76 -22.97 31.26
C TYR A 343 -33.84 -21.44 31.34
N PHE A 344 -34.55 -20.92 32.36
CA PHE A 344 -34.74 -19.48 32.58
C PHE A 344 -33.69 -18.85 33.50
N GLY A 345 -33.15 -19.59 34.47
CA GLY A 345 -32.18 -19.06 35.45
C GLY A 345 -30.72 -19.07 34.97
N MET A 346 -30.39 -19.82 33.92
CA MET A 346 -29.03 -19.97 33.42
C MET A 346 -28.75 -19.12 32.17
N GLY A 347 -27.55 -18.52 32.12
CA GLY A 347 -27.08 -17.79 30.94
C GLY A 347 -26.98 -18.66 29.69
N LYS A 348 -27.08 -18.06 28.50
CA LYS A 348 -26.97 -18.79 27.22
C LYS A 348 -25.55 -19.31 26.97
N ASP A 349 -24.55 -18.59 27.46
CA ASP A 349 -23.13 -18.79 27.16
C ASP A 349 -22.38 -19.39 28.36
N ILE A 350 -22.86 -20.52 28.89
CA ILE A 350 -22.20 -21.19 30.02
C ILE A 350 -20.98 -21.97 29.51
N PRO A 351 -19.76 -21.68 30.01
CA PRO A 351 -18.57 -22.45 29.66
C PRO A 351 -18.73 -23.92 30.05
N LEU A 352 -18.22 -24.82 29.22
CA LEU A 352 -18.29 -26.27 29.46
C LEU A 352 -17.67 -26.70 30.79
N GLY A 353 -16.61 -26.02 31.25
CA GLY A 353 -16.02 -26.28 32.56
C GLY A 353 -16.96 -25.94 33.73
N THR A 354 -17.73 -24.86 33.63
CA THR A 354 -18.74 -24.49 34.63
C THR A 354 -19.85 -25.53 34.71
N SER A 355 -20.36 -26.02 33.58
CA SER A 355 -21.38 -27.08 33.60
C SER A 355 -20.83 -28.37 34.17
N SER A 356 -19.63 -28.78 33.76
CA SER A 356 -18.98 -30.00 34.24
C SER A 356 -18.79 -29.98 35.76
N LEU A 357 -18.31 -28.86 36.32
CA LEU A 357 -18.14 -28.70 37.76
C LEU A 357 -19.49 -28.70 38.49
N THR A 358 -20.51 -28.05 37.94
CA THR A 358 -21.85 -27.98 38.54
C THR A 358 -22.44 -29.36 38.75
N ILE A 359 -22.36 -30.21 37.72
CA ILE A 359 -22.83 -31.59 37.75
C ILE A 359 -22.16 -32.35 38.89
N THR A 360 -20.85 -32.23 39.01
CA THR A 360 -20.07 -32.96 40.00
C THR A 360 -20.32 -32.48 41.41
N VAL A 361 -20.27 -31.17 41.66
CA VAL A 361 -20.49 -30.64 43.02
C VAL A 361 -21.91 -30.95 43.49
N SER A 362 -22.89 -31.01 42.57
CA SER A 362 -24.23 -31.54 42.86
C SER A 362 -24.18 -32.98 43.37
N LEU A 363 -23.55 -33.90 42.65
CA LEU A 363 -23.41 -35.30 43.08
C LEU A 363 -22.59 -35.45 44.38
N ILE A 364 -21.52 -34.67 44.56
CA ILE A 364 -20.74 -34.59 45.80
C ILE A 364 -21.63 -34.13 46.95
N GLY A 365 -22.45 -33.09 46.74
CA GLY A 365 -23.36 -32.57 47.75
C GLY A 365 -24.38 -33.62 48.19
N GLY A 366 -24.97 -34.35 47.25
CA GLY A 366 -25.91 -35.43 47.56
C GLY A 366 -25.26 -36.59 48.31
N THR A 367 -24.09 -37.05 47.86
CA THR A 367 -23.35 -38.14 48.51
C THR A 367 -22.83 -37.74 49.89
N ALA A 368 -22.30 -36.53 50.04
CA ALA A 368 -21.85 -36.00 51.32
C ALA A 368 -23.01 -35.85 52.31
N ALA A 369 -24.15 -35.29 51.88
CA ALA A 369 -25.32 -35.12 52.74
C ALA A 369 -25.94 -36.46 53.16
N GLY A 370 -26.00 -37.44 52.25
CA GLY A 370 -26.42 -38.81 52.57
C GLY A 370 -25.49 -39.52 53.53
N GLY A 371 -24.19 -39.54 53.22
CA GLY A 371 -23.17 -40.17 54.06
C GLY A 371 -23.14 -39.55 55.47
N THR A 372 -23.19 -38.22 55.57
CA THR A 372 -23.21 -37.53 56.88
C THR A 372 -24.47 -37.85 57.67
N SER A 373 -25.64 -37.89 57.04
CA SER A 373 -26.89 -38.24 57.71
C SER A 373 -26.88 -39.68 58.27
N LEU A 374 -26.28 -40.63 57.55
CA LEU A 374 -26.14 -42.02 57.98
C LEU A 374 -25.29 -42.21 59.25
N LEU A 375 -24.45 -41.23 59.60
CA LEU A 375 -23.70 -41.22 60.86
C LEU A 375 -24.62 -40.99 62.07
N PHE A 376 -25.74 -40.29 61.89
CA PHE A 376 -26.64 -39.86 62.96
C PHE A 376 -27.96 -40.63 63.00
N THR A 377 -28.44 -41.17 61.88
CA THR A 377 -29.73 -41.87 61.82
C THR A 377 -29.76 -42.99 60.76
N ASP A 378 -30.51 -44.06 61.02
CA ASP A 378 -30.92 -45.08 60.04
C ASP A 378 -32.23 -44.74 59.35
N ASP A 379 -33.01 -43.83 59.93
CA ASP A 379 -34.39 -43.59 59.54
C ASP A 379 -34.43 -43.07 58.09
N PRO A 380 -34.97 -43.85 57.14
CA PRO A 380 -35.07 -43.44 55.74
C PRO A 380 -35.79 -42.12 55.55
N GLN A 381 -36.74 -41.77 56.43
CA GLN A 381 -37.47 -40.52 56.34
C GLN A 381 -36.59 -39.29 56.68
N ARG A 382 -35.46 -39.50 57.36
CA ARG A 382 -34.55 -38.44 57.77
C ARG A 382 -33.34 -38.29 56.87
N TYR A 383 -32.73 -39.39 56.42
CA TYR A 383 -31.52 -39.30 55.59
C TYR A 383 -31.81 -39.15 54.09
N THR A 384 -32.95 -39.63 53.58
CA THR A 384 -33.30 -39.54 52.14
C THR A 384 -33.48 -38.08 51.68
N PRO A 385 -34.19 -37.20 52.42
CA PRO A 385 -34.29 -35.78 52.06
C PRO A 385 -32.96 -35.06 52.10
N ALA A 386 -32.02 -35.48 52.97
CA ALA A 386 -30.70 -34.87 53.04
C ALA A 386 -29.92 -35.08 51.74
N ILE A 387 -30.03 -36.26 51.11
CA ILE A 387 -29.42 -36.52 49.79
C ILE A 387 -30.02 -35.57 48.74
N GLY A 388 -31.34 -35.45 48.70
CA GLY A 388 -32.04 -34.56 47.75
C GLY A 388 -31.64 -33.09 47.94
N GLY A 389 -31.60 -32.60 49.18
CA GLY A 389 -31.14 -31.26 49.51
C GLY A 389 -29.66 -31.04 49.15
N GLY A 390 -28.81 -32.04 49.42
CA GLY A 390 -27.40 -32.03 49.07
C GLY A 390 -27.16 -31.90 47.56
N LEU A 391 -27.95 -32.58 46.73
CA LEU A 391 -27.87 -32.46 45.26
C LEU A 391 -28.12 -31.02 44.79
N LEU A 392 -29.12 -30.35 45.37
CA LEU A 392 -29.50 -28.99 45.01
C LEU A 392 -28.46 -27.96 45.48
N VAL A 393 -28.06 -28.05 46.76
CA VAL A 393 -27.06 -27.14 47.35
C VAL A 393 -25.72 -27.30 46.64
N GLY A 394 -25.28 -28.54 46.39
CA GLY A 394 -24.07 -28.83 45.64
C GLY A 394 -24.11 -28.27 44.21
N GLY A 395 -25.24 -28.41 43.52
CA GLY A 395 -25.42 -27.84 42.18
C GLY A 395 -25.33 -26.30 42.18
N ALA A 396 -25.97 -25.64 43.13
CA ALA A 396 -25.89 -24.19 43.26
C ALA A 396 -24.45 -23.70 43.53
N ILE A 397 -23.74 -24.37 44.44
CA ILE A 397 -22.33 -24.07 44.75
C ILE A 397 -21.46 -24.28 43.51
N GLY A 398 -21.59 -25.42 42.83
CA GLY A 398 -20.81 -25.73 41.64
C GLY A 398 -21.04 -24.73 40.50
N TYR A 399 -22.28 -24.29 40.28
CA TYR A 399 -22.61 -23.29 39.27
C TYR A 399 -21.97 -21.93 39.58
N TYR A 400 -22.11 -21.45 40.82
CA TYR A 400 -21.56 -20.17 41.22
C TYR A 400 -20.02 -20.18 41.22
N ALA A 401 -19.41 -21.22 41.80
CA ALA A 401 -17.96 -21.41 41.80
C ALA A 401 -17.41 -21.51 40.37
N GLY A 402 -18.04 -22.32 39.51
CA GLY A 402 -17.61 -22.49 38.13
C GLY A 402 -17.72 -21.22 37.30
N ARG A 403 -18.71 -20.36 37.57
CA ARG A 403 -18.85 -19.05 36.92
C ARG A 403 -17.80 -18.05 37.39
N LYS A 404 -17.45 -18.07 38.68
CA LYS A 404 -16.45 -17.15 39.26
C LYS A 404 -15.02 -17.54 38.91
N LEU A 405 -14.72 -18.83 38.93
CA LEU A 405 -13.36 -19.36 38.75
C LEU A 405 -13.00 -19.64 37.29
N ARG A 406 -13.97 -19.64 36.35
CA ARG A 406 -13.75 -19.92 34.92
C ARG A 406 -12.89 -21.17 34.67
N ILE A 407 -13.20 -22.24 35.38
CA ILE A 407 -12.47 -23.52 35.31
C ILE A 407 -12.47 -24.05 33.87
N LYS A 408 -11.31 -24.50 33.37
CA LYS A 408 -11.22 -25.12 32.04
C LYS A 408 -11.92 -26.47 32.03
N PRO A 409 -12.43 -26.95 30.88
CA PRO A 409 -13.08 -28.27 30.81
C PRO A 409 -12.20 -29.43 31.30
N GLY A 410 -10.89 -29.37 31.02
CA GLY A 410 -9.92 -30.37 31.48
C GLY A 410 -9.80 -30.41 33.00
N ASP A 411 -9.62 -29.26 33.65
CA ASP A 411 -9.51 -29.17 35.11
C ASP A 411 -10.79 -29.68 35.81
N ALA A 412 -11.96 -29.34 35.27
CA ALA A 412 -13.22 -29.87 35.77
C ALA A 412 -13.28 -31.41 35.64
N ALA A 413 -12.81 -31.99 34.53
CA ALA A 413 -12.81 -33.45 34.35
C ALA A 413 -11.92 -34.18 35.38
N VAL A 414 -10.79 -33.58 35.77
CA VAL A 414 -9.89 -34.13 36.80
C VAL A 414 -10.57 -34.13 38.17
N ILE A 415 -11.20 -33.01 38.57
CA ILE A 415 -11.96 -32.90 39.82
C ILE A 415 -13.11 -33.94 39.85
N ASN A 416 -13.85 -34.05 38.75
CA ASN A 416 -14.95 -35.00 38.60
C ASN A 416 -14.50 -36.45 38.79
N SER A 417 -13.39 -36.80 38.14
CA SER A 417 -12.83 -38.15 38.20
C SER A 417 -12.35 -38.47 39.60
N GLY A 418 -11.67 -37.52 40.26
CA GLY A 418 -11.21 -37.66 41.64
C GLY A 418 -12.36 -37.91 42.60
N ALA A 419 -13.42 -37.09 42.56
CA ALA A 419 -14.58 -37.26 43.42
C ALA A 419 -15.32 -38.59 43.19
N LEU A 420 -15.52 -38.99 41.93
CA LEU A 420 -16.18 -40.24 41.57
C LEU A 420 -15.38 -41.44 42.08
N TRP A 421 -14.10 -41.54 41.72
CA TRP A 421 -13.26 -42.67 42.09
C TRP A 421 -12.98 -42.72 43.59
N GLY A 422 -12.88 -41.56 44.25
CA GLY A 422 -12.81 -41.49 45.71
C GLY A 422 -14.06 -42.09 46.37
N THR A 423 -15.25 -41.74 45.88
CA THR A 423 -16.51 -42.30 46.38
C THR A 423 -16.61 -43.80 46.13
N VAL A 424 -16.24 -44.27 44.93
CA VAL A 424 -16.21 -45.69 44.58
C VAL A 424 -15.24 -46.45 45.48
N ALA A 425 -14.02 -45.94 45.69
CA ALA A 425 -13.03 -46.56 46.56
C ALA A 425 -13.55 -46.67 48.00
N GLY A 426 -14.11 -45.58 48.56
CA GLY A 426 -14.72 -45.61 49.90
C GLY A 426 -15.86 -46.62 50.02
N SER A 427 -16.68 -46.76 48.97
CA SER A 427 -17.80 -47.72 48.92
C SER A 427 -17.31 -49.17 48.81
N LEU A 428 -16.28 -49.43 48.02
CA LEU A 428 -15.66 -50.76 47.92
C LEU A 428 -15.00 -51.17 49.25
N PHE A 429 -14.35 -50.22 49.94
CA PHE A 429 -13.77 -50.46 51.26
C PHE A 429 -14.85 -50.77 52.30
N GLN A 430 -15.97 -50.03 52.31
CA GLN A 430 -17.11 -50.39 53.14
C GLN A 430 -17.53 -51.84 52.91
N GLY A 431 -17.76 -52.23 51.64
CA GLY A 431 -18.25 -53.57 51.29
C GLY A 431 -17.26 -54.69 51.65
N SER A 432 -15.96 -54.42 51.50
CA SER A 432 -14.91 -55.41 51.76
C SER A 432 -14.73 -55.72 53.25
N PHE A 433 -14.98 -54.74 54.13
CA PHE A 433 -14.81 -54.90 55.57
C PHE A 433 -16.11 -55.20 56.32
N ASN A 434 -17.23 -55.39 55.60
CA ASN A 434 -18.58 -55.52 56.17
C ASN A 434 -18.84 -54.47 57.27
N ALA A 435 -18.41 -53.24 57.00
CA ALA A 435 -18.34 -52.20 58.01
C ALA A 435 -19.74 -51.82 58.49
N ASP A 436 -19.91 -51.70 59.81
CA ASP A 436 -21.14 -51.17 60.40
C ASP A 436 -21.49 -49.82 59.78
N ARG A 437 -22.80 -49.51 59.69
CA ARG A 437 -23.34 -48.33 58.97
C ARG A 437 -22.52 -47.04 59.18
N LYS A 438 -22.18 -46.71 60.42
CA LYS A 438 -21.42 -45.49 60.75
C LYS A 438 -19.99 -45.52 60.20
N ILE A 439 -19.31 -46.65 60.31
CA ILE A 439 -17.95 -46.85 59.79
C ILE A 439 -18.01 -46.82 58.26
N GLY A 440 -18.99 -47.50 57.66
CA GLY A 440 -19.23 -47.50 56.23
C GLY A 440 -19.46 -46.11 55.65
N ALA A 441 -20.35 -45.33 56.27
CA ALA A 441 -20.59 -43.94 55.89
C ALA A 441 -19.32 -43.08 56.02
N GLY A 442 -18.55 -43.27 57.09
CA GLY A 442 -17.26 -42.60 57.29
C GLY A 442 -16.24 -42.94 56.18
N LEU A 443 -16.16 -44.20 55.75
CA LEU A 443 -15.28 -44.64 54.66
C LEU A 443 -15.65 -44.02 53.31
N VAL A 444 -16.95 -43.98 52.98
CA VAL A 444 -17.45 -43.34 51.75
C VAL A 444 -17.15 -41.84 51.75
N LEU A 445 -17.42 -41.15 52.86
CA LEU A 445 -17.13 -39.71 53.00
C LEU A 445 -15.63 -39.41 52.93
N SER A 446 -14.80 -40.26 53.54
CA SER A 446 -13.35 -40.10 53.51
C SER A 446 -12.80 -40.30 52.09
N GLY A 447 -13.30 -41.32 51.39
CA GLY A 447 -12.97 -41.56 49.99
C GLY A 447 -13.38 -40.39 49.09
N LEU A 448 -14.62 -39.90 49.23
CA LEU A 448 -15.12 -38.74 48.52
C LEU A 448 -14.25 -37.49 48.78
N ALA A 449 -13.92 -37.21 50.04
CA ALA A 449 -13.10 -36.07 50.43
C ALA A 449 -11.69 -36.15 49.84
N MET A 450 -10.99 -37.28 50.03
CA MET A 450 -9.64 -37.50 49.49
C MET A 450 -9.62 -37.41 47.97
N GLY A 451 -10.58 -38.03 47.30
CA GLY A 451 -10.70 -37.99 45.85
C GLY A 451 -10.96 -36.58 45.31
N THR A 452 -11.84 -35.83 45.97
CA THR A 452 -12.13 -34.44 45.58
C THR A 452 -10.91 -33.54 45.79
N VAL A 453 -10.23 -33.63 46.94
CA VAL A 453 -9.02 -32.85 47.24
C VAL A 453 -7.89 -33.22 46.27
N GLY A 454 -7.66 -34.50 46.01
CA GLY A 454 -6.67 -34.96 45.04
C GLY A 454 -6.97 -34.45 43.63
N GLY A 455 -8.24 -34.49 43.22
CA GLY A 455 -8.68 -33.93 41.95
C GLY A 455 -8.40 -32.43 41.82
N VAL A 456 -8.67 -31.65 42.87
CA VAL A 456 -8.39 -30.21 42.89
C VAL A 456 -6.88 -29.93 42.82
N LEU A 457 -6.06 -30.66 43.57
CA LEU A 457 -4.60 -30.49 43.59
C LEU A 457 -3.91 -30.81 42.26
N LEU A 458 -4.56 -31.62 41.40
CA LEU A 458 -4.05 -32.00 40.08
C LEU A 458 -4.47 -31.05 38.95
N THR A 459 -5.23 -30.00 39.27
CA THR A 459 -5.58 -28.95 38.29
C THR A 459 -4.49 -27.87 38.21
N ASN A 460 -4.25 -27.32 37.02
CA ASN A 460 -3.14 -26.41 36.70
C ASN A 460 -3.54 -24.93 36.57
#